data_AF-A0A090G3T9-F1
#
_entry.id   AF-A0A090G3T9-F1
#
_cell.length_a   1.000
_cell.length_b   1.000
_cell.length_c   1.000
_cell.angle_alpha   90.00
_cell.angle_beta   90.00
_cell.angle_gamma   90.00
#
_symmetry.space_group_name_H-M   'P 1'
#
loop_
_entity.id
_entity.type
_entity.pdbx_description
1 polymer ?
#
loop_
_entity_poly.entity_id
_entity_poly.type
_entity_poly.pdbx_seq_one_letter_code
_entity_poly.pdbx_strand_id
1 'polypeptide(L)'
;MIRLMGQLLSGHLHRGWGVRTLAVDEIPFNPMSCHNGSIWPHDTAICAAGLARYQERTSVVKLMSSMFEAAVRFNMRLPELFCGFTRAIGDAPIAYPVACLPQAWSAGSAFMMLQACLGIRIDGWKREINVERPRLPIGIDNIVIRHLTVGEAKVDLNFQRVGDRVVCYLDDRHEGLVPLVVRS
;
A
#
# COMPACT_ATOMS: atom_id res chain seq x y z
N MET A 1 -2.58 7.63 -19.54
CA MET A 1 -2.79 6.93 -18.26
C MET A 1 -2.07 5.57 -18.21
N ILE A 2 -2.37 4.61 -19.10
CA ILE A 2 -1.68 3.30 -19.17
C ILE A 2 -0.15 3.43 -19.28
N ARG A 3 0.34 4.38 -20.10
CA ARG A 3 1.79 4.65 -20.25
C ARG A 3 2.47 5.06 -18.94
N LEU A 4 1.82 5.88 -18.11
CA LEU A 4 2.40 6.35 -16.83
C LEU A 4 2.49 5.20 -15.82
N MET A 5 1.43 4.40 -15.69
CA MET A 5 1.43 3.22 -14.82
C MET A 5 2.46 2.19 -15.27
N GLY A 6 2.59 1.97 -16.59
CA GLY A 6 3.62 1.11 -17.15
C GLY A 6 5.03 1.57 -16.81
N GLN A 7 5.31 2.86 -16.83
CA GLN A 7 6.61 3.42 -16.42
C GLN A 7 6.86 3.26 -14.93
N LEU A 8 5.88 3.60 -14.09
CA LEU A 8 5.96 3.46 -12.63
C LEU A 8 6.27 2.02 -12.19
N LEU A 9 5.65 1.05 -12.86
CA LEU A 9 5.82 -0.38 -12.58
C LEU A 9 6.95 -1.01 -13.38
N SER A 10 7.59 -0.24 -14.26
CA SER A 10 8.71 -0.73 -15.07
C SER A 10 9.89 -1.06 -14.18
N GLY A 11 10.82 -1.85 -14.73
CA GLY A 11 12.04 -2.16 -14.02
C GLY A 11 12.96 -0.96 -13.76
N HIS A 12 12.70 0.18 -14.42
CA HIS A 12 13.48 1.39 -14.25
C HIS A 12 13.20 2.06 -12.89
N LEU A 13 11.93 2.12 -12.50
CA LEU A 13 11.50 2.70 -11.22
C LEU A 13 11.23 1.64 -10.15
N HIS A 14 10.84 0.42 -10.54
CA HIS A 14 10.41 -0.63 -9.64
C HIS A 14 11.12 -1.96 -9.94
N ARG A 15 12.33 -2.11 -9.38
CA ARG A 15 13.12 -3.36 -9.36
C ARG A 15 13.66 -3.70 -7.96
N GLY A 16 13.10 -3.07 -6.94
CA GLY A 16 13.59 -3.14 -5.56
C GLY A 16 12.48 -3.50 -4.59
N TRP A 17 12.48 -2.79 -3.46
CA TRP A 17 11.50 -2.96 -2.38
C TRP A 17 10.33 -1.96 -2.44
N GLY A 18 10.35 -1.05 -3.41
CA GLY A 18 9.36 0.00 -3.63
C GLY A 18 9.71 0.82 -4.87
N VAL A 19 9.02 1.95 -5.04
CA VAL A 19 9.22 2.86 -6.18
C VAL A 19 10.40 3.80 -5.88
N ARG A 20 11.36 3.89 -6.80
CA ARG A 20 12.48 4.83 -6.70
C ARG A 20 12.03 6.25 -7.02
N THR A 21 12.72 7.22 -6.41
CA THR A 21 12.54 8.66 -6.68
C THR A 21 12.97 9.05 -8.10
N LEU A 22 13.87 8.29 -8.71
CA LEU A 22 14.33 8.50 -10.09
C LEU A 22 14.59 7.17 -10.79
N ALA A 23 14.35 7.12 -12.10
CA ALA A 23 14.59 5.96 -12.93
C ALA A 23 16.10 5.68 -13.08
N VAL A 24 16.48 4.40 -13.16
CA VAL A 24 17.90 3.95 -13.19
C VAL A 24 18.69 4.40 -14.41
N ASP A 25 18.01 4.77 -15.49
CA ASP A 25 18.57 5.22 -16.77
C ASP A 25 18.68 6.74 -16.89
N GLU A 26 18.31 7.48 -15.85
CA GLU A 26 18.47 8.93 -15.79
C GLU A 26 19.89 9.31 -15.37
N ILE A 27 20.47 10.33 -16.01
CA ILE A 27 21.87 10.76 -15.78
C ILE A 27 22.19 11.00 -14.29
N PRO A 28 21.35 11.68 -13.47
CA PRO A 28 21.67 11.94 -12.08
C PRO A 28 21.33 10.76 -11.14
N PHE A 29 20.95 9.59 -11.67
CA PHE A 29 20.58 8.44 -10.85
C PHE A 29 21.73 7.99 -9.94
N ASN A 30 21.42 7.89 -8.65
CA ASN A 30 22.27 7.32 -7.64
C ASN A 30 21.40 6.61 -6.59
N PRO A 31 21.52 5.28 -6.43
CA PRO A 31 20.69 4.52 -5.50
C PRO A 31 20.92 4.90 -4.03
N MET A 32 22.03 5.57 -3.72
CA MET A 32 22.33 6.12 -2.40
C MET A 32 22.02 7.62 -2.28
N SER A 33 21.43 8.26 -3.29
CA SER A 33 20.99 9.65 -3.19
C SER A 33 19.62 9.74 -2.54
N CYS A 34 19.45 10.73 -1.66
CA CYS A 34 18.18 11.00 -0.98
C CYS A 34 17.01 11.22 -1.96
N HIS A 35 17.25 11.89 -3.10
CA HIS A 35 16.20 12.29 -4.04
C HIS A 35 16.40 11.80 -5.48
N ASN A 36 17.55 11.19 -5.80
CA ASN A 36 17.87 10.77 -7.17
C ASN A 36 18.00 9.25 -7.29
N GLY A 37 17.25 8.45 -6.53
CA GLY A 37 17.28 7.00 -6.69
C GLY A 37 16.98 6.18 -5.44
N SER A 38 16.86 6.80 -4.27
CA SER A 38 16.33 6.13 -3.07
C SER A 38 14.87 5.71 -3.24
N ILE A 39 14.40 4.90 -2.30
CA ILE A 39 13.00 4.50 -2.17
C ILE A 39 12.46 5.10 -0.88
N TRP A 40 11.32 5.78 -0.99
CA TRP A 40 10.58 6.32 0.14
C TRP A 40 9.28 5.53 0.32
N PRO A 41 8.98 5.01 1.53
CA PRO A 41 7.72 4.31 1.77
C PRO A 41 6.49 5.17 1.46
N HIS A 42 6.54 6.46 1.76
CA HIS A 42 5.43 7.38 1.53
C HIS A 42 5.18 7.64 0.04
N ASP A 43 6.22 7.86 -0.76
CA ASP A 43 6.08 7.99 -2.22
C ASP A 43 5.51 6.72 -2.85
N THR A 44 5.99 5.56 -2.38
CA THR A 44 5.47 4.25 -2.81
C THR A 44 3.97 4.13 -2.47
N ALA A 45 3.54 4.58 -1.30
CA ALA A 45 2.13 4.56 -0.90
C ALA A 45 1.26 5.52 -1.74
N ILE A 46 1.77 6.72 -2.06
CA ILE A 46 1.09 7.68 -2.94
C ILE A 46 0.91 7.08 -4.34
N CYS A 47 1.98 6.47 -4.88
CA CYS A 47 1.96 5.76 -6.15
C CYS A 47 0.93 4.63 -6.15
N ALA A 48 0.91 3.82 -5.10
CA ALA A 48 -0.06 2.74 -4.91
C ALA A 48 -1.51 3.27 -4.85
N ALA A 49 -1.75 4.38 -4.14
CA ALA A 49 -3.07 5.02 -4.09
C ALA A 49 -3.50 5.57 -5.46
N GLY A 50 -2.56 6.04 -6.28
CA GLY A 50 -2.81 6.42 -7.68
C GLY A 50 -3.20 5.22 -8.54
N LEU A 51 -2.44 4.12 -8.47
CA LEU A 51 -2.74 2.86 -9.17
C LEU A 51 -4.13 2.32 -8.80
N ALA A 52 -4.49 2.34 -7.50
CA ALA A 52 -5.80 1.88 -7.03
C ALA A 52 -6.96 2.70 -7.60
N ARG A 53 -6.80 4.03 -7.76
CA ARG A 53 -7.80 4.91 -8.40
C ARG A 53 -8.03 4.56 -9.87
N TYR A 54 -7.00 4.07 -10.53
CA TYR A 54 -7.06 3.58 -11.91
C TYR A 54 -7.35 2.07 -12.02
N GLN A 55 -7.84 1.47 -10.93
CA GLN A 55 -8.26 0.07 -10.85
C GLN A 55 -7.13 -0.96 -11.02
N GLU A 56 -5.86 -0.54 -10.92
CA GLU A 56 -4.68 -1.40 -11.07
C GLU A 56 -4.24 -2.00 -9.72
N ARG A 57 -5.16 -2.71 -9.05
CA ARG A 57 -4.97 -3.22 -7.68
C ARG A 57 -4.01 -4.41 -7.59
N THR A 58 -3.81 -5.17 -8.66
CA THR A 58 -2.84 -6.26 -8.70
C THR A 58 -1.43 -5.74 -8.40
N SER A 59 -1.07 -4.60 -9.00
CA SER A 59 0.22 -3.97 -8.79
C SER A 59 0.33 -3.30 -7.42
N VAL A 60 -0.77 -2.78 -6.87
CA VAL A 60 -0.83 -2.27 -5.49
C VAL A 60 -0.50 -3.38 -4.48
N VAL A 61 -1.07 -4.57 -4.64
CA VAL A 61 -0.77 -5.72 -3.78
C VAL A 61 0.71 -6.11 -3.84
N LYS A 62 1.32 -6.06 -5.03
CA LYS A 62 2.77 -6.30 -5.19
C LYS A 62 3.60 -5.26 -4.46
N LEU A 63 3.29 -3.97 -4.60
CA LEU A 63 3.98 -2.88 -3.90
C LEU A 63 3.87 -3.01 -2.38
N MET A 64 2.66 -3.30 -1.88
CA MET A 64 2.44 -3.54 -0.45
C MET A 64 3.28 -4.73 0.06
N SER A 65 3.35 -5.81 -0.72
CA SER A 65 4.14 -7.00 -0.37
C SER A 65 5.64 -6.68 -0.31
N SER A 66 6.18 -6.01 -1.33
CA SER A 66 7.58 -5.55 -1.34
C SER A 66 7.92 -4.64 -0.15
N MET A 67 7.00 -3.71 0.19
CA MET A 67 7.20 -2.79 1.31
C MET A 67 7.09 -3.50 2.66
N PHE A 68 6.18 -4.46 2.80
CA PHE A 68 6.08 -5.29 4.00
C PHE A 68 7.35 -6.11 4.21
N GLU A 69 7.88 -6.73 3.15
CA GLU A 69 9.14 -7.47 3.24
C GLU A 69 10.32 -6.55 3.61
N ALA A 70 10.36 -5.31 3.11
CA ALA A 70 11.33 -4.32 3.59
C ALA A 70 11.13 -3.99 5.07
N ALA A 71 9.89 -3.77 5.51
CA ALA A 71 9.58 -3.49 6.91
C ALA A 71 10.08 -4.61 7.83
N VAL A 72 9.93 -5.88 7.45
CA VAL A 72 10.47 -7.03 8.20
C VAL A 72 11.99 -6.90 8.39
N ARG A 73 12.73 -6.49 7.35
CA ARG A 73 14.19 -6.28 7.43
C ARG A 73 14.61 -5.06 8.24
N PHE A 74 13.69 -4.12 8.44
CA PHE A 74 13.85 -2.98 9.35
C PHE A 74 13.13 -3.17 10.69
N ASN A 75 12.91 -4.41 11.14
CA ASN A 75 12.26 -4.73 12.43
C ASN A 75 10.88 -4.06 12.60
N MET A 76 10.08 -4.03 11.54
CA MET A 76 8.76 -3.40 11.46
C MET A 76 8.77 -1.88 11.68
N ARG A 77 9.95 -1.24 11.59
CA ARG A 77 10.13 0.21 11.68
C ARG A 77 10.57 0.71 10.31
N LEU A 78 9.64 1.07 9.44
CA LEU A 78 10.04 1.60 8.12
C LEU A 78 10.81 2.92 8.30
N PRO A 79 12.01 3.07 7.69
CA PRO A 79 12.75 4.33 7.72
C PRO A 79 12.05 5.38 6.87
N GLU A 80 12.45 6.64 7.03
CA GLU A 80 12.12 7.74 6.12
C GLU A 80 12.34 7.38 4.65
N LEU A 81 13.51 6.81 4.36
CA LEU A 81 13.93 6.32 3.06
C LEU A 81 14.99 5.23 3.23
N PHE A 82 15.21 4.45 2.17
CA PHE A 82 16.33 3.52 2.06
C PHE A 82 16.88 3.51 0.63
N CYS A 83 18.08 2.98 0.44
CA CYS A 83 18.77 3.03 -0.84
C CYS A 83 18.03 2.20 -1.90
N GLY A 84 17.91 2.73 -3.12
CA GLY A 84 17.14 2.11 -4.20
C GLY A 84 17.95 1.16 -5.09
N PHE A 85 18.78 0.32 -4.49
CA PHE A 85 19.46 -0.74 -5.23
C PHE A 85 18.44 -1.72 -5.82
N THR A 86 18.82 -2.36 -6.92
CA THR A 86 18.04 -3.47 -7.49
C THR A 86 18.06 -4.63 -6.50
N ARG A 87 16.90 -5.22 -6.25
CA ARG A 87 16.74 -6.37 -5.37
C ARG A 87 17.12 -7.65 -6.11
N ALA A 88 18.09 -8.39 -5.58
CA ALA A 88 18.36 -9.78 -5.95
C ALA A 88 17.79 -10.76 -4.91
N ILE A 89 17.81 -12.05 -5.25
CA ILE A 89 17.38 -13.12 -4.36
C ILE A 89 18.35 -13.16 -3.16
N GLY A 90 17.79 -13.12 -1.94
CA GLY A 90 18.56 -13.14 -0.68
C GLY A 90 18.92 -11.76 -0.12
N ASP A 91 18.79 -10.69 -0.91
CA ASP A 91 19.18 -9.34 -0.49
C ASP A 91 18.34 -8.80 0.67
N ALA A 92 18.90 -7.83 1.39
CA ALA A 92 18.19 -6.93 2.29
C ALA A 92 18.03 -5.54 1.63
N PRO A 93 17.03 -4.73 2.02
CA PRO A 93 17.07 -3.30 1.72
C PRO A 93 18.31 -2.68 2.36
N ILE A 94 19.03 -1.87 1.61
CA ILE A 94 20.23 -1.18 2.10
C ILE A 94 19.79 0.10 2.80
N ALA A 95 20.10 0.22 4.09
CA ALA A 95 19.75 1.38 4.90
C ALA A 95 20.40 2.66 4.35
N TYR A 96 19.66 3.77 4.38
CA TYR A 96 20.23 5.09 4.14
C TYR A 96 20.85 5.62 5.45
N PRO A 97 22.15 6.02 5.48
CA PRO A 97 22.89 6.22 6.74
C PRO A 97 22.30 7.23 7.73
N VAL A 98 21.60 8.26 7.23
CA VAL A 98 21.07 9.36 8.05
C VAL A 98 19.55 9.40 8.07
N ALA A 99 18.88 8.30 7.67
CA ALA A 99 17.42 8.23 7.68
C ALA A 99 16.85 8.22 9.11
N CYS A 100 15.72 8.90 9.29
CA CYS A 100 14.94 8.77 10.51
C CYS A 100 14.27 7.38 10.60
N LEU A 101 14.30 6.74 11.78
CA LEU A 101 13.83 5.36 11.99
C LEU A 101 13.09 5.20 13.35
N PRO A 102 11.75 5.03 13.40
CA PRO A 102 10.82 5.18 12.28
C PRO A 102 10.54 6.66 11.99
N GLN A 103 10.10 6.95 10.77
CA GLN A 103 9.63 8.28 10.38
C GLN A 103 8.10 8.28 10.29
N ALA A 104 7.45 9.40 10.68
CA ALA A 104 6.00 9.46 10.85
C ALA A 104 5.21 9.19 9.55
N TRP A 105 5.63 9.75 8.41
CA TRP A 105 5.00 9.50 7.11
C TRP A 105 5.24 8.07 6.63
N SER A 106 6.42 7.50 6.88
CA SER A 106 6.71 6.10 6.59
C SER A 106 5.81 5.15 7.39
N ALA A 107 5.54 5.45 8.66
CA ALA A 107 4.58 4.69 9.46
C ALA A 107 3.14 4.78 8.88
N GLY A 108 2.73 5.97 8.42
CA GLY A 108 1.42 6.17 7.78
C GLY A 108 1.26 5.46 6.43
N SER A 109 2.37 5.13 5.76
CA SER A 109 2.38 4.55 4.41
C SER A 109 1.72 3.17 4.35
N ALA A 110 1.92 2.35 5.39
CA ALA A 110 1.32 1.01 5.48
C ALA A 110 -0.22 1.07 5.45
N PHE A 111 -0.82 2.02 6.18
CA PHE A 111 -2.27 2.19 6.22
C PHE A 111 -2.82 2.67 4.88
N MET A 112 -2.13 3.60 4.22
CA MET A 112 -2.54 4.09 2.89
C MET A 112 -2.47 2.99 1.82
N MET A 113 -1.41 2.18 1.82
CA MET A 113 -1.31 1.03 0.90
C MET A 113 -2.34 -0.04 1.20
N LEU A 114 -2.61 -0.32 2.49
CA LEU A 114 -3.66 -1.25 2.88
C LEU A 114 -5.04 -0.75 2.41
N GLN A 115 -5.35 0.52 2.64
CA GLN A 115 -6.56 1.16 2.12
C GLN A 115 -6.65 1.02 0.59
N ALA A 116 -5.55 1.22 -0.13
CA ALA A 116 -5.48 1.08 -1.58
C ALA A 116 -5.70 -0.37 -2.05
N CYS A 117 -5.22 -1.38 -1.30
CA CYS A 117 -5.50 -2.79 -1.56
C CYS A 117 -6.99 -3.10 -1.38
N LEU A 118 -7.55 -2.71 -0.23
CA LEU A 118 -8.92 -3.01 0.16
C LEU A 118 -9.95 -2.22 -0.65
N GLY A 119 -9.53 -1.09 -1.25
CA GLY A 119 -10.43 -0.23 -2.02
C GLY A 119 -11.53 0.41 -1.17
N ILE A 120 -11.26 0.59 0.13
CA ILE A 120 -12.22 1.16 1.08
C ILE A 120 -12.23 2.69 1.04
N ARG A 121 -13.43 3.25 1.02
CA ARG A 121 -13.72 4.67 1.17
C ARG A 121 -14.86 4.85 2.16
N ILE A 122 -14.72 5.79 3.07
CA ILE A 122 -15.76 6.17 4.02
C ILE A 122 -16.31 7.51 3.56
N ASP A 123 -17.60 7.58 3.29
CA ASP A 123 -18.30 8.83 3.02
C ASP A 123 -18.98 9.28 4.31
N GLY A 124 -18.38 10.26 4.99
CA GLY A 124 -18.90 10.78 6.25
C GLY A 124 -20.20 11.57 6.10
N TRP A 125 -20.48 12.14 4.91
CA TRP A 125 -21.69 12.91 4.65
C TRP A 125 -22.90 12.00 4.43
N LYS A 126 -22.73 10.96 3.62
CA LYS A 126 -23.74 9.93 3.41
C LYS A 126 -23.78 8.88 4.51
N ARG A 127 -22.79 8.89 5.40
CA ARG A 127 -22.60 7.90 6.48
C ARG A 127 -22.58 6.48 5.95
N GLU A 128 -21.84 6.24 4.86
CA GLU A 128 -21.74 4.94 4.19
C GLU A 128 -20.28 4.52 4.00
N ILE A 129 -20.09 3.20 3.90
CA ILE A 129 -18.81 2.58 3.55
C ILE A 129 -18.93 2.09 2.11
N ASN A 130 -18.00 2.51 1.26
CA ASN A 130 -17.85 2.05 -0.10
C ASN A 130 -16.60 1.18 -0.21
N VAL A 131 -16.74 -0.02 -0.78
CA VAL A 131 -15.65 -0.94 -1.06
C VAL A 131 -15.66 -1.28 -2.53
N GLU A 132 -14.56 -1.00 -3.23
CA GLU A 132 -14.44 -1.25 -4.66
C GLU A 132 -13.28 -2.21 -4.95
N ARG A 133 -13.58 -3.29 -5.67
CA ARG A 133 -12.67 -4.34 -6.15
C ARG A 133 -11.63 -4.76 -5.11
N PRO A 134 -12.04 -5.14 -3.89
CA PRO A 134 -11.11 -5.38 -2.80
C PRO A 134 -10.09 -6.46 -3.17
N ARG A 135 -8.83 -6.22 -2.80
CA ARG A 135 -7.75 -7.22 -2.86
C ARG A 135 -7.10 -7.31 -1.48
N LEU A 136 -6.75 -8.52 -1.09
CA LEU A 136 -5.96 -8.77 0.12
C LEU A 136 -4.47 -8.85 -0.25
N PRO A 137 -3.56 -8.43 0.65
CA PRO A 137 -2.13 -8.65 0.50
C PRO A 137 -1.79 -10.14 0.27
N ILE A 138 -0.63 -10.40 -0.32
CA ILE A 138 -0.16 -11.77 -0.58
C ILE A 138 0.01 -12.52 0.75
N GLY A 139 -0.48 -13.75 0.82
CA GLY A 139 -0.40 -14.58 2.02
C GLY A 139 -1.37 -14.20 3.14
N ILE A 140 -2.28 -13.25 2.91
CA ILE A 140 -3.32 -12.86 3.88
C ILE A 140 -4.69 -13.27 3.34
N ASP A 141 -5.44 -14.02 4.15
CA ASP A 141 -6.77 -14.53 3.78
C ASP A 141 -7.91 -13.81 4.50
N ASN A 142 -7.61 -13.12 5.59
CA ASN A 142 -8.58 -12.31 6.32
C ASN A 142 -7.96 -11.02 6.84
N ILE A 143 -8.73 -9.94 6.79
CA ILE A 143 -8.43 -8.67 7.46
C ILE A 143 -9.71 -8.16 8.11
N VAL A 144 -9.59 -7.71 9.36
CA VAL A 144 -10.70 -7.08 10.09
C VAL A 144 -10.30 -5.67 10.46
N ILE A 145 -11.06 -4.68 9.99
CA ILE A 145 -10.96 -3.30 10.47
C ILE A 145 -11.96 -3.16 11.60
N ARG A 146 -11.44 -3.17 12.83
CA ARG A 146 -12.27 -3.02 14.03
C ARG A 146 -12.52 -1.57 14.37
N HIS A 147 -13.67 -1.33 14.98
CA HIS A 147 -14.05 -0.05 15.56
C HIS A 147 -14.01 1.12 14.56
N LEU A 148 -14.39 0.85 13.31
CA LEU A 148 -14.46 1.85 12.25
C LEU A 148 -15.60 2.82 12.54
N THR A 149 -15.25 4.08 12.81
CA THR A 149 -16.23 5.14 13.08
C THR A 149 -16.79 5.70 11.77
N VAL A 150 -18.12 5.70 11.63
CA VAL A 150 -18.85 6.31 10.51
C VAL A 150 -20.02 7.12 11.06
N GLY A 151 -19.87 8.45 11.09
CA GLY A 151 -20.79 9.30 11.85
C GLY A 151 -20.73 8.97 13.34
N GLU A 152 -21.88 8.61 13.91
CA GLU A 152 -22.01 8.21 15.33
C GLU A 152 -21.89 6.68 15.52
N ALA A 153 -21.92 5.91 14.43
CA ALA A 153 -21.82 4.46 14.47
C ALA A 153 -20.36 4.02 14.54
N LYS A 154 -20.13 2.88 15.19
CA LYS A 154 -18.86 2.17 15.20
C LYS A 154 -19.10 0.73 14.78
N VAL A 155 -18.42 0.30 13.74
CA VAL A 155 -18.63 -1.02 13.14
C VAL A 155 -17.32 -1.77 12.90
N ASP A 156 -17.40 -3.09 12.86
CA ASP A 156 -16.29 -3.95 12.46
C ASP A 156 -16.51 -4.43 11.02
N LEU A 157 -15.55 -4.16 10.14
CA LEU A 157 -15.61 -4.49 8.73
C LEU A 157 -14.63 -5.62 8.41
N ASN A 158 -15.15 -6.70 7.85
CA ASN A 158 -14.40 -7.91 7.52
C ASN A 158 -14.10 -7.95 6.02
N PHE A 159 -12.89 -8.42 5.68
CA PHE A 159 -12.49 -8.81 4.33
C PHE A 159 -12.00 -10.25 4.38
N GLN A 160 -12.57 -11.11 3.54
CA GLN A 160 -12.23 -12.53 3.53
C GLN A 160 -12.01 -13.03 2.10
N ARG A 161 -10.98 -13.84 1.90
CA ARG A 161 -10.74 -14.54 0.64
C ARG A 161 -11.71 -15.71 0.49
N VAL A 162 -12.43 -15.75 -0.63
CA VAL A 162 -13.30 -16.87 -1.02
C VAL A 162 -12.98 -17.21 -2.47
N GLY A 163 -12.21 -18.28 -2.67
CA GLY A 163 -11.58 -18.58 -3.96
C GLY A 163 -10.68 -17.42 -4.41
N ASP A 164 -10.86 -16.96 -5.65
CA ASP A 164 -10.11 -15.83 -6.23
C ASP A 164 -10.71 -14.45 -5.92
N ARG A 165 -11.79 -14.41 -5.14
CA ARG A 165 -12.50 -13.17 -4.79
C ARG A 165 -12.27 -12.80 -3.34
N VAL A 166 -12.45 -11.53 -3.05
CA VAL A 166 -12.49 -11.01 -1.69
C VAL A 166 -13.91 -10.53 -1.43
N VAL A 167 -14.55 -11.11 -0.42
CA VAL A 167 -15.84 -10.65 0.07
C VAL A 167 -15.60 -9.64 1.19
N CYS A 168 -16.53 -8.69 1.34
CA CYS A 168 -16.49 -7.70 2.40
C CYS A 168 -17.87 -7.58 3.04
N TYR A 169 -17.92 -7.62 4.36
CA TYR A 169 -19.17 -7.64 5.14
C TYR A 169 -18.96 -7.03 6.53
N LEU A 170 -20.03 -6.51 7.12
CA LEU A 170 -20.04 -6.09 8.52
C LEU A 170 -20.22 -7.32 9.41
N ASP A 171 -19.61 -7.33 10.59
CA ASP A 171 -19.91 -8.31 11.65
C ASP A 171 -21.42 -8.28 11.97
N ASP A 172 -22.03 -9.45 12.23
CA ASP A 172 -23.49 -9.64 12.37
C ASP A 172 -24.13 -8.65 13.35
N ARG A 173 -23.42 -8.37 14.45
CA ARG A 173 -23.85 -7.42 15.49
C ARG A 173 -23.92 -5.95 15.02
N HIS A 174 -23.36 -5.65 13.86
CA HIS A 174 -23.30 -4.32 13.25
C HIS A 174 -24.11 -4.23 11.94
N GLU A 175 -24.81 -5.29 11.54
CA GLU A 175 -25.66 -5.26 10.34
C GLU A 175 -26.71 -4.15 10.44
N GLY A 176 -26.91 -3.43 9.33
CA GLY A 176 -27.88 -2.33 9.25
C GLY A 176 -27.46 -1.02 9.94
N LEU A 177 -26.37 -0.98 10.72
CA LEU A 177 -25.92 0.25 11.38
C LEU A 177 -25.33 1.28 10.41
N VAL A 178 -24.66 0.79 9.36
CA VAL A 178 -23.99 1.61 8.35
C VAL A 178 -24.21 0.96 6.98
N PRO A 179 -24.71 1.68 5.96
CA PRO A 179 -24.77 1.15 4.60
C PRO A 179 -23.37 0.76 4.10
N LEU A 180 -23.23 -0.50 3.68
CA LEU A 180 -22.02 -1.03 3.06
C LEU A 180 -22.29 -1.31 1.58
N VAL A 181 -21.64 -0.56 0.70
CA VAL A 181 -21.73 -0.70 -0.76
C VAL A 181 -20.48 -1.40 -1.27
N VAL A 182 -20.60 -2.67 -1.68
CA VAL A 182 -19.48 -3.45 -2.23
C VAL A 182 -19.64 -3.61 -3.74
N ARG A 183 -18.61 -3.24 -4.50
CA ARG A 183 -18.54 -3.40 -5.96
C ARG A 183 -17.35 -4.29 -6.29
N SER A 184 -17.60 -5.48 -6.83
CA SER A 184 -16.56 -6.48 -7.15
C SER A 184 -15.91 -6.25 -8.51
#